data_AF-A0A392UX16-F1
#
_entry.id   AF-A0A392UX16-F1
#
_cell.length_a   1.000
_cell.length_b   1.000
_cell.length_c   1.000
_cell.angle_alpha   90.00
_cell.angle_beta   90.00
_cell.angle_gamma   90.00
#
_symmetry.space_group_name_H-M   'P 1'
#
loop_
_entity.id
_entity.type
_entity.pdbx_description
1 polymer ?
#
loop_
_entity_poly.entity_id
_entity_poly.type
_entity_poly.pdbx_seq_one_letter_code
_entity_poly.pdbx_strand_id
1 'polypeptide(L)' 'TEKIYRPIPDGDFEIIPLGEDPTKGIKIDTGLPDLVKKQLEACLKQNAELLAWSTAEMPGIDPE' A
#
# COMPACT_ATOMS: atom_id res chain seq x y z
N THR A 1 -23.01 19.46 5.36
CA THR A 1 -21.71 18.83 5.57
C THR A 1 -21.13 18.54 4.22
N GLU A 2 -20.09 19.28 3.83
CA GLU A 2 -19.42 19.10 2.55
C GLU A 2 -18.74 17.72 2.57
N LYS A 3 -19.18 16.79 1.72
CA LYS A 3 -18.52 15.49 1.60
C LYS A 3 -17.22 15.74 0.86
N ILE A 4 -16.09 15.67 1.56
CA ILE A 4 -14.77 15.71 0.94
C ILE A 4 -14.70 14.50 0.01
N TYR A 5 -14.63 14.74 -1.30
CA TYR A 5 -14.46 13.68 -2.28
C TYR A 5 -13.05 13.14 -2.16
N ARG A 6 -12.91 11.89 -1.70
CA ARG A 6 -11.64 11.15 -1.67
C ARG A 6 -11.49 10.38 -2.99
N PRO A 7 -10.67 10.85 -3.95
CA PRO A 7 -10.49 10.15 -5.21
C PRO A 7 -9.87 8.77 -4.95
N ILE A 8 -10.48 7.74 -5.54
CA ILE A 8 -9.92 6.41 -5.56
C ILE A 8 -8.91 6.37 -6.72
N PRO A 9 -7.68 5.87 -6.50
CA PRO A 9 -6.76 5.63 -7.59
C PRO A 9 -7.41 4.68 -8.60
N ASP A 10 -7.55 5.14 -9.83
CA ASP A 10 -8.01 4.34 -10.95
C ASP A 10 -6.82 3.59 -11.56
N GLY A 11 -7.05 2.38 -12.08
CA GLY A 11 -6.01 1.54 -12.68
C GLY A 11 -5.98 0.10 -12.15
N ASP A 12 -5.40 -0.79 -12.97
CA ASP A 12 -5.21 -2.19 -12.62
C ASP A 12 -3.99 -2.35 -11.71
N PHE A 13 -4.21 -2.95 -10.54
CA PHE A 13 -3.16 -3.23 -9.56
C PHE A 13 -3.15 -4.71 -9.19
N GLU A 14 -1.99 -5.16 -8.74
CA GLU A 14 -1.83 -6.45 -8.09
C GLU A 14 -1.61 -6.27 -6.59
N ILE A 15 -1.97 -7.27 -5.81
CA ILE A 15 -1.70 -7.30 -4.37
C ILE A 15 -0.46 -8.17 -4.15
N ILE A 16 0.59 -7.58 -3.59
CA ILE A 16 1.82 -8.28 -3.22
C ILE A 16 1.88 -8.43 -1.70
N PRO A 17 2.02 -9.64 -1.15
CA PRO A 17 2.17 -9.83 0.29
C PRO A 17 3.53 -9.34 0.80
N LEU A 18 3.53 -8.53 1.86
CA LEU A 18 4.73 -8.07 2.56
C LEU A 18 4.88 -8.82 3.90
N GLY A 19 5.31 -10.07 3.81
CA GLY A 19 5.59 -10.91 4.98
C GLY A 19 4.71 -12.15 5.06
N GLU A 20 4.59 -12.72 6.26
CA GLU A 20 3.85 -13.97 6.51
C GLU A 20 2.34 -13.74 6.64
N ASP A 21 1.92 -12.54 7.02
CA ASP A 21 0.52 -12.20 7.22
C ASP A 21 -0.16 -11.87 5.87
N PRO A 22 -1.14 -12.68 5.41
CA PRO A 22 -1.82 -12.45 4.14
C PRO A 22 -2.68 -11.18 4.15
N THR A 23 -2.95 -10.58 5.31
CA THR A 23 -3.67 -9.31 5.42
C THR A 23 -2.75 -8.09 5.18
N LYS A 24 -1.43 -8.28 5.23
CA LYS A 24 -0.41 -7.24 5.07
C LYS A 24 0.09 -7.18 3.63
N GLY A 25 -0.83 -6.87 2.72
CA GLY A 25 -0.56 -6.72 1.29
C GLY A 25 -0.45 -5.27 0.85
N ILE A 26 0.42 -5.00 -0.13
CA ILE A 26 0.47 -3.72 -0.83
C ILE A 26 -0.16 -3.84 -2.21
N LYS A 27 -0.81 -2.77 -2.68
CA LYS A 27 -1.26 -2.65 -4.06
C LYS A 27 -0.18 -1.99 -4.90
N ILE A 28 0.27 -2.65 -5.96
CA ILE A 28 1.23 -2.10 -6.92
C ILE A 28 0.57 -2.05 -8.30
N ASP A 29 0.73 -0.92 -8.99
CA ASP A 29 0.19 -0.71 -10.34
C ASP A 29 0.82 -1.67 -11.36
N THR A 30 -0.01 -2.29 -12.20
CA THR A 30 0.43 -3.29 -13.20
C THR A 30 1.16 -2.69 -14.39
N GLY A 31 1.08 -1.36 -14.59
CA GLY A 31 1.79 -0.63 -15.64
C GLY A 31 3.25 -0.30 -15.29
N LEU A 32 3.70 -0.61 -14.07
CA LEU A 32 5.09 -0.40 -13.67
C LEU A 32 6.05 -1.33 -14.43
N PRO A 33 7.17 -0.82 -14.96
CA PRO A 33 8.19 -1.67 -15.57
C PRO A 33 8.68 -2.74 -14.58
N ASP A 34 8.87 -3.98 -15.06
CA ASP A 34 9.24 -5.13 -14.22
C ASP A 34 10.42 -4.88 -13.28
N LEU A 35 11.46 -4.18 -13.76
CA LEU A 35 12.63 -3.86 -12.95
C LEU A 35 12.27 -2.93 -11.78
N VAL A 36 11.47 -1.89 -12.05
CA VAL A 36 11.02 -0.92 -11.05
C VAL A 36 10.11 -1.61 -10.04
N LYS A 37 9.18 -2.44 -10.51
CA LYS A 37 8.29 -3.24 -9.67
C LYS A 37 9.08 -4.13 -8.71
N LYS A 38 10.07 -4.89 -9.20
CA LYS A 38 10.91 -5.77 -8.36
C LYS A 38 11.74 -4.99 -7.34
N GLN A 39 12.29 -3.84 -7.73
CA GLN A 39 13.04 -2.99 -6.81
C GLN A 39 12.14 -2.39 -5.72
N LEU A 40 10.93 -1.95 -6.09
CA LEU A 40 9.93 -1.44 -5.16
C LEU A 40 9.49 -2.52 -4.17
N GLU A 41 9.16 -3.72 -4.67
CA GLU A 41 8.79 -4.86 -3.84
C GLU A 41 9.90 -5.23 -2.84
N ALA A 42 11.16 -5.30 -3.29
CA ALA A 42 12.29 -5.60 -2.43
C ALA A 42 12.46 -4.55 -1.33
N CYS A 43 12.36 -3.26 -1.69
CA CYS A 43 12.44 -2.16 -0.75
C CYS A 43 11.33 -2.24 0.29
N LEU A 44 10.08 -2.45 -0.13
CA LEU A 44 8.95 -2.51 0.77
C LEU A 44 9.00 -3.73 1.70
N LYS A 45 9.44 -4.90 1.20
CA LYS A 45 9.63 -6.10 2.03
C LYS A 45 10.71 -5.91 3.10
N GLN A 46 11.79 -5.19 2.78
CA GLN A 46 12.86 -4.89 3.73
C GLN A 46 12.45 -3.93 4.85
N ASN A 47 11.34 -3.21 4.68
CA ASN A 47 10.84 -2.21 5.63
C ASN A 47 9.44 -2.60 6.15
N ALA A 48 9.03 -3.85 6.03
CA ALA A 48 7.66 -4.29 6.33
C ALA A 48 7.28 -4.05 7.81
N GLU A 49 8.25 -4.09 8.70
CA GLU A 49 8.12 -3.79 10.13
C GLU A 49 7.93 -2.30 10.44
N LEU A 50 8.30 -1.41 9.50
CA LEU A 50 8.15 0.04 9.63
C LEU A 50 6.81 0.54 9.10
N LEU A 51 6.07 -0.31 8.38
CA LEU A 51 4.77 0.03 7.82
C LEU A 51 3.68 -0.08 8.88
N ALA A 52 2.79 0.91 8.88
CA ALA A 52 1.53 0.85 9.59
C ALA A 52 0.47 0.15 8.72
N TRP A 53 -0.21 -0.82 9.30
CA TRP A 53 -1.23 -1.65 8.65
C TRP A 53 -2.65 -1.24 9.04
N SER A 54 -2.77 -0.34 10.00
CA SER A 54 -4.02 0.18 10.51
C SER A 54 -3.92 1.68 10.84
N THR A 55 -5.06 2.35 10.84
CA THR A 55 -5.16 3.77 11.23
C THR A 55 -4.79 3.99 12.70
N ALA A 56 -4.92 2.95 13.55
CA ALA A 56 -4.48 2.98 14.94
C ALA A 56 -2.94 3.11 15.06
N GLU A 57 -2.19 2.59 14.09
CA GLU A 57 -0.72 2.70 14.04
C GLU A 57 -0.24 4.04 13.46
N MET A 58 -1.14 4.84 12.84
CA MET A 58 -0.84 6.19 12.33
C MET A 58 -1.72 7.25 13.00
N PRO A 59 -1.45 7.60 14.27
CA PRO A 59 -2.22 8.61 14.98
C PRO A 59 -2.10 9.97 14.27
N GLY A 60 -3.25 10.60 14.01
CA GLY A 60 -3.32 11.91 13.35
C GLY A 60 -3.67 11.87 11.86
N ILE A 61 -3.81 10.67 11.27
CA ILE A 61 -4.42 10.49 9.95
C ILE A 61 -5.92 10.23 10.11
N ASP A 62 -6.73 10.86 9.28
CA ASP A 62 -8.18 10.61 9.22
C ASP A 62 -8.41 9.13 8.89
N PRO A 63 -9.14 8.36 9.73
CA PRO A 63 -9.31 6.93 9.52
C PRO A 63 -10.26 6.59 8.37
N GLU A 64 -10.91 7.59 7.77
CA GLU A 64 -11.90 7.44 6.72
C GLU A 64 -11.32 7.70 5.32
#